data_AF-K8PDK9-F1
#
_entry.id   AF-K8PDK9-F1
#
_cell.length_a   1.000
_cell.length_b   1.000
_cell.length_c   1.000
_cell.angle_alpha   90.00
_cell.angle_beta   90.00
_cell.angle_gamma   90.00
#
_symmetry.space_group_name_H-M   'P 1'
#
loop_
_entity.id
_entity.type
_entity.pdbx_description
1 polymer ?
#
loop_
_entity_poly.entity_id
_entity_poly.type
_entity_poly.pdbx_seq_one_letter_code
_entity_poly.pdbx_strand_id
1 'polypeptide(L)' 'MSYRLVQKKIGDLYVYTSPDLPGLYVAHPDEATALGQVPESIAAIERINARRDEREQVQKRYA' A
#
# COMPACT_ATOMS: atom_id res chain seq x y z
N MET A 1 3.78 -1.53 -12.81
CA MET A 1 4.81 -0.95 -11.92
C MET A 1 5.31 -2.04 -10.99
N SER A 2 6.60 -2.09 -10.68
CA SER A 2 7.15 -3.01 -9.68
C SER A 2 7.49 -2.19 -8.44
N TYR A 3 6.81 -2.43 -7.32
CA TYR A 3 7.10 -1.79 -6.04
C TYR A 3 8.14 -2.61 -5.28
N ARG A 4 9.13 -1.96 -4.67
CA ARG A 4 10.04 -2.67 -3.77
C ARG A 4 9.28 -3.08 -2.52
N LEU A 5 9.15 -4.37 -2.29
CA LEU A 5 8.57 -4.91 -1.07
C LEU A 5 9.68 -5.21 -0.06
N VAL A 6 9.47 -4.76 1.16
CA VAL A 6 10.32 -5.06 2.31
C VAL A 6 9.52 -5.94 3.25
N GLN A 7 9.99 -7.18 3.39
CA GLN A 7 9.47 -8.13 4.36
C GLN A 7 10.26 -8.02 5.67
N LYS A 8 9.56 -8.05 6.79
CA LYS A 8 10.14 -8.12 8.14
C LYS A 8 9.33 -9.07 8.99
N LYS A 9 9.99 -9.83 9.87
CA LYS A 9 9.32 -10.58 10.93
C LYS A 9 9.38 -9.77 12.22
N ILE A 10 8.22 -9.47 12.80
CA ILE A 10 8.10 -8.69 14.04
C ILE A 10 7.32 -9.55 15.04
N GLY A 11 8.03 -10.12 16.02
CA GLY A 11 7.47 -11.17 16.89
C GLY A 11 7.01 -12.36 16.06
N ASP A 12 5.74 -12.72 16.19
CA ASP A 12 5.10 -13.80 15.45
C ASP A 12 4.44 -13.36 14.14
N LEU A 13 4.56 -12.08 13.77
CA LEU A 13 3.93 -11.53 12.57
C LEU A 13 4.92 -11.39 11.41
N TYR A 14 4.46 -11.76 10.22
CA TYR A 14 5.08 -11.43 8.94
C TYR A 14 4.50 -10.11 8.45
N VAL A 15 5.39 -9.13 8.28
CA VAL A 15 5.03 -7.76 7.92
C VAL A 15 5.62 -7.40 6.57
N TYR A 16 4.77 -6.94 5.64
CA TYR A 16 5.16 -6.42 4.33
C TYR A 16 4.88 -4.92 4.27
N THR A 17 5.90 -4.18 3.84
CA THR A 17 5.84 -2.72 3.63
C THR A 17 6.50 -2.36 2.31
N SER A 18 6.28 -1.16 1.80
CA SER A 18 7.03 -0.65 0.65
C SER A 18 7.49 0.79 0.88
N PRO A 19 8.78 1.11 0.68
CA PRO A 19 9.23 2.50 0.68
C PRO A 19 8.71 3.29 -0.53
N ASP A 20 8.39 2.61 -1.63
CA ASP A 20 7.89 3.24 -2.85
C ASP A 20 6.37 3.50 -2.78
N LEU A 21 5.67 2.82 -1.88
CA LEU A 21 4.25 3.03 -1.61
C LEU A 21 4.02 3.34 -0.12
N PRO A 22 4.24 4.60 0.30
CA PRO A 22 4.00 5.04 1.67
C PRO A 22 2.54 4.75 2.07
N GLY A 23 2.36 4.01 3.16
CA GLY A 23 1.05 3.55 3.62
C GLY A 23 0.77 2.07 3.39
N LEU A 24 1.61 1.37 2.61
CA LEU A 24 1.52 -0.09 2.52
C LEU A 24 2.04 -0.72 3.80
N TYR A 25 1.12 -1.35 4.54
CA TYR A 25 1.41 -2.14 5.72
C TYR A 25 0.47 -3.34 5.79
N VAL A 26 1.03 -4.54 5.63
CA VAL A 26 0.29 -5.81 5.75
C VAL A 26 0.98 -6.63 6.81
N ALA A 27 0.26 -7.08 7.83
CA ALA A 27 0.80 -7.88 8.92
C ALA A 27 -0.11 -9.08 9.19
N HIS A 28 0.46 -10.29 9.17
CA HIS A 28 -0.28 -11.51 9.47
C HIS A 28 0.64 -12.58 10.12
N PRO A 29 0.13 -13.44 11.01
CA PRO A 29 0.93 -14.53 11.59
C PRO A 29 1.40 -15.58 10.58
N ASP A 30 0.64 -15.75 9.50
CA ASP A 30 0.97 -16.64 8.39
C ASP A 30 1.55 -15.85 7.21
N GLU A 31 2.72 -16.29 6.73
CA GLU A 31 3.49 -15.61 5.67
C GLU A 31 2.76 -15.63 4.33
N ALA A 32 2.21 -16.79 3.94
CA ALA A 32 1.51 -16.93 2.67
C ALA A 32 0.26 -16.03 2.60
N THR A 33 -0.46 -15.94 3.71
CA THR A 33 -1.63 -15.06 3.85
C THR A 33 -1.20 -13.59 3.80
N ALA A 34 -0.14 -13.21 4.54
CA ALA A 34 0.37 -11.84 4.50
C ALA A 34 0.77 -11.44 3.08
N LEU A 35 1.54 -12.30 2.38
CA LEU A 35 1.95 -12.03 1.00
C LEU A 35 0.75 -11.97 0.05
N GLY A 36 -0.24 -12.85 0.22
CA GLY A 36 -1.47 -12.87 -0.58
C GLY A 36 -2.32 -11.61 -0.44
N GLN A 37 -2.25 -10.91 0.69
CA GLN A 37 -2.98 -9.66 0.94
C GLN A 37 -2.26 -8.41 0.39
N VAL A 38 -0.97 -8.52 0.02
CA VAL A 38 -0.19 -7.37 -0.49
C VAL A 38 -0.79 -6.78 -1.78
N PRO A 39 -1.15 -7.56 -2.82
CA PRO A 39 -1.71 -7.01 -4.05
C PRO A 39 -3.01 -6.22 -3.83
N GLU A 40 -3.91 -6.73 -2.97
CA GLU A 40 -5.15 -6.04 -2.64
C GLU A 40 -4.90 -4.72 -1.91
N SER A 41 -3.97 -4.73 -0.96
CA SER A 41 -3.57 -3.54 -0.21
C SER A 41 -2.95 -2.47 -1.10
N ILE A 42 -2.10 -2.88 -2.05
CA ILE A 42 -1.55 -1.97 -3.07
C ILE A 42 -2.67 -1.35 -3.90
N ALA A 43 -3.59 -2.16 -4.43
CA ALA A 43 -4.69 -1.67 -5.25
C ALA A 43 -5.62 -0.70 -4.49
N ALA A 44 -5.84 -0.92 -3.19
CA ALA A 44 -6.60 -0.02 -2.35
C ALA A 44 -5.92 1.35 -2.20
N ILE A 45 -4.61 1.36 -1.95
CA ILE A 45 -3.83 2.60 -1.80
C ILE A 45 -3.79 3.38 -3.12
N GLU A 46 -3.59 2.70 -4.25
CA GLU A 46 -3.60 3.33 -5.57
C GLU A 46 -4.95 4.01 -5.86
N ARG A 47 -6.08 3.37 -5.53
CA ARG A 47 -7.41 4.00 -5.67
C ARG A 47 -7.57 5.23 -4.80
N ILE A 48 -7.02 5.23 -3.59
CA ILE A 48 -7.08 6.37 -2.68
C ILE A 48 -6.24 7.53 -3.23
N ASN A 49 -5.03 7.24 -3.71
CA ASN A 49 -4.15 8.24 -4.29
C ASN A 49 -4.74 8.85 -5.57
N ALA A 50 -5.29 8.03 -6.48
CA ALA A 50 -5.96 8.53 -7.67
C ALA A 50 -7.11 9.50 -7.35
N ARG A 51 -7.93 9.18 -6.34
CA ARG A 51 -9.01 10.08 -5.88
C ARG A 51 -8.49 11.38 -5.27
N ARG A 52 -7.31 11.36 -4.63
CA ARG A 52 -6.69 12.59 -4.09
C ARG A 52 -6.20 13.47 -5.23
N ASP A 53 -5.52 12.89 -6.21
CA ASP A 53 -4.97 13.62 -7.36
C ASP A 53 -6.09 14.26 -8.19
N GLU A 54 -7.19 13.55 -8.42
CA GLU A 54 -8.39 14.09 -9.09
C GLU A 54 -8.96 15.30 -8.34
N ARG A 55 -9.08 15.21 -7.01
CA ARG A 55 -9.59 16.32 -6.19
C ARG A 55 -8.65 17.53 -6.23
N GLU A 56 -7.34 17.31 -6.17
CA GLU A 56 -6.35 18.38 -6.23
C GLU A 56 -6.38 19.08 -7.60
N GLN A 57 -6.48 18.33 -8.69
CA GLN A 57 -6.59 18.89 -10.04
C GLN A 57 -7.87 19.71 -10.22
N VAL A 58 -9.01 19.22 -9.71
CA VAL A 58 -10.27 19.96 -9.73
C VAL A 58 -10.13 21.25 -8.92
N GLN A 59 -9.62 21.19 -7.69
CA GLN A 59 -9.43 22.40 -6.88
C GLN A 59 -8.50 23.43 -7.55
N LYS A 60 -7.38 23.01 -8.13
CA LYS A 60 -6.48 23.91 -8.88
C LYS A 60 -7.11 24.55 -10.12
N ARG A 61 -8.13 23.91 -10.70
CA ARG A 61 -8.82 24.41 -11.91
C ARG A 61 -9.96 25.38 -11.58
N TYR A 62 -10.49 25.34 -10.36
CA TYR A 62 -11.59 26.19 -9.89
C TYR A 62 -11.17 27.22 -8.82
N ALA A 63 -9.87 27.30 -8.50
CA ALA A 63 -9.26 28.36 -7.69
C ALA A 63 -8.63 29.42 -8.59
#